data_AF-A0A6I2XE17-F1
#
_entry.id   AF-A0A6I2XE17-F1
#
_cell.length_a   1.000
_cell.length_b   1.000
_cell.length_c   1.000
_cell.angle_alpha   90.00
_cell.angle_beta   90.00
_cell.angle_gamma   90.00
#
_symmetry.space_group_name_H-M   'P 1'
#
loop_
_entity.id
_entity.type
_entity.pdbx_description
1 polymer ?
#
loop_
_entity_poly.entity_id
_entity_poly.type
_entity_poly.pdbx_seq_one_letter_code
_entity_poly.pdbx_strand_id
1 'polypeptide(L)' 'MTDSARVSITPEPTIEEAAAIAAAIEVTRPQVVLVEQRARESRWRFSGRWWATPLPQRRPRP' A
#
# COMPACT_ATOMS: atom_id res chain seq x y z
N MET A 1 20.34 -15.12 10.80
CA MET A 1 21.22 -14.61 9.74
C MET A 1 20.70 -15.18 8.44
N THR A 2 19.71 -14.52 7.83
CA THR A 2 19.02 -15.01 6.63
C THR A 2 19.96 -14.88 5.43
N ASP A 3 20.20 -16.00 4.75
CA ASP A 3 20.98 -16.07 3.52
C ASP A 3 20.25 -15.28 2.41
N SER A 4 20.83 -14.16 2.02
CA SER A 4 20.37 -13.44 0.83
C SER A 4 20.84 -14.23 -0.38
N ALA A 5 19.95 -15.04 -0.95
CA ALA A 5 20.20 -15.70 -2.22
C ALA A 5 20.64 -14.65 -3.26
N ARG A 6 21.88 -14.75 -3.74
CA ARG A 6 22.38 -13.89 -4.81
C ARG A 6 21.67 -14.29 -6.11
N VAL A 7 20.89 -13.38 -6.66
CA VAL A 7 20.25 -13.55 -7.97
C VAL A 7 21.28 -13.25 -9.06
N SER A 8 21.53 -14.23 -9.93
CA SER A 8 22.28 -14.05 -11.17
C SER A 8 21.31 -13.94 -12.35
N ILE A 9 21.41 -12.88 -13.14
CA ILE A 9 20.57 -12.65 -14.32
C ILE A 9 21.38 -12.99 -15.57
N THR A 10 20.83 -13.78 -16.49
CA THR A 10 21.48 -14.15 -17.75
C THR A 10 20.45 -14.17 -18.88
N PRO A 11 20.72 -13.52 -20.03
CA PRO A 11 21.94 -12.76 -20.34
C PRO A 11 22.10 -11.50 -19.49
N GLU A 12 23.33 -11.01 -19.37
CA GLU A 12 23.59 -9.70 -18.75
C GLU A 12 22.94 -8.62 -19.62
N PRO A 13 22.01 -7.81 -19.08
CA PRO A 13 21.35 -6.79 -19.86
C PRO A 13 22.36 -5.72 -20.27
N THR A 14 22.15 -5.15 -21.45
CA THR A 14 22.85 -3.93 -21.84
C THR A 14 22.48 -2.78 -20.90
N ILE A 15 23.29 -1.71 -20.89
CA ILE A 15 23.01 -0.50 -20.10
C ILE A 15 21.66 0.10 -20.49
N GLU A 16 21.33 0.08 -21.78
CA GLU A 16 20.08 0.63 -22.33
C GLU A 16 18.86 -0.18 -21.87
N GLU A 17 18.96 -1.51 -21.88
CA GLU A 17 17.89 -2.39 -21.38
C GLU A 17 17.71 -2.25 -19.87
N ALA A 18 18.80 -2.21 -19.10
CA ALA A 18 18.74 -1.99 -17.66
C ALA A 18 18.10 -0.63 -17.32
N ALA A 19 18.46 0.42 -18.06
CA ALA A 19 17.86 1.74 -17.91
C ALA A 19 16.37 1.76 -18.27
N ALA A 20 15.97 1.09 -19.35
CA ALA A 20 14.57 1.00 -19.75
C ALA A 20 13.71 0.27 -18.71
N ILE A 21 14.22 -0.83 -18.14
CA ILE A 21 13.53 -1.58 -17.07
C ILE A 21 13.41 -0.73 -15.80
N ALA A 22 14.49 -0.07 -15.37
CA ALA A 22 14.48 0.79 -14.20
C ALA A 22 13.47 1.95 -14.37
N ALA A 23 13.44 2.58 -15.54
CA ALA A 23 12.48 3.62 -15.86
C ALA A 23 11.03 3.10 -15.83
N ALA A 24 10.77 1.91 -16.39
CA ALA A 24 9.43 1.31 -16.37
C ALA A 24 8.93 1.04 -14.95
N ILE A 25 9.79 0.52 -14.07
CA ILE A 25 9.47 0.31 -12.64
C ILE A 25 9.12 1.64 -11.99
N GLU A 26 9.94 2.66 -12.19
CA GLU A 26 9.76 3.98 -11.59
C GLU A 26 8.49 4.69 -12.06
N VAL A 27 8.11 4.54 -13.33
CA VAL A 27 6.90 5.13 -13.91
C VAL A 27 5.64 4.37 -13.48
N THR A 28 5.73 3.05 -13.30
CA THR A 28 4.57 2.21 -12.97
C THR A 28 4.33 2.04 -11.47
N ARG A 29 5.29 2.44 -10.62
CA ARG A 29 5.13 2.30 -9.17
C ARG A 29 3.96 3.17 -8.66
N PRO A 30 3.12 2.63 -7.77
CA PRO A 30 2.07 3.42 -7.14
C PRO A 30 2.65 4.62 -6.38
N GLN A 31 2.12 5.81 -6.65
CA GLN A 31 2.41 6.98 -5.86
C GLN A 31 1.61 6.90 -4.56
N VAL A 32 2.28 6.66 -3.43
CA VAL A 32 1.64 6.72 -2.12
C VAL A 32 1.50 8.19 -1.74
N VAL A 33 0.34 8.76 -2.06
CA VAL A 33 -0.01 10.10 -1.59
C VAL A 33 -0.57 9.97 -0.18
N LEU A 34 0.11 10.59 0.80
CA LEU A 34 -0.44 10.76 2.14
C LEU A 34 -1.57 11.78 2.06
N VAL A 35 -2.80 11.31 1.88
CA VAL A 35 -3.98 12.15 2.00
C VAL A 35 -4.24 12.36 3.50
N GLU A 36 -4.31 13.61 3.94
CA GLU A 36 -4.87 13.91 5.27
C GLU A 36 -6.23 13.22 5.37
N GLN A 37 -6.36 12.25 6.28
CA GLN A 37 -7.64 11.64 6.60
C GLN A 37 -8.51 12.71 7.28
N ARG A 38 -9.15 13.58 6.49
CA ARG A 38 -10.34 14.27 6.97
C ARG A 38 -11.30 13.17 7.37
N ALA A 39 -11.74 13.18 8.64
CA ALA A 39 -12.64 12.17 9.17
C ALA A 39 -13.79 11.97 8.18
N ARG A 40 -13.80 10.83 7.49
CA ARG A 40 -14.77 10.56 6.45
C ARG A 40 -16.07 10.27 7.18
N GLU A 41 -16.99 11.22 7.19
CA GLU A 41 -18.31 11.03 7.77
C GLU A 41 -18.96 9.78 7.15
N SER A 42 -19.32 8.81 8.00
CA SER A 42 -19.96 7.57 7.56
C SER A 42 -21.25 7.90 6.82
N ARG A 43 -21.25 7.73 5.48
CA ARG A 43 -22.43 8.00 4.64
C ARG A 43 -23.43 6.85 4.61
N TRP A 44 -23.18 5.79 5.36
CA TRP A 44 -24.00 4.57 5.32
C TRP A 44 -25.06 4.59 6.41
N ARG A 45 -26.29 4.28 5.99
CA ARG A 45 -27.46 4.12 6.85
C ARG A 45 -27.96 2.68 6.73
N PHE A 46 -28.23 2.03 7.86
CA PHE A 46 -28.99 0.77 7.89
C PHE A 46 -30.31 1.01 8.63
N SER A 47 -31.45 0.66 8.02
CA SER A 47 -32.78 0.94 8.58
C SER A 47 -32.98 2.43 8.97
N GLY A 48 -32.47 3.35 8.15
CA GLY A 48 -32.56 4.80 8.40
C GLY A 48 -31.65 5.34 9.52
N ARG A 49 -30.94 4.47 10.24
CA ARG A 49 -29.98 4.87 11.29
C ARG A 49 -28.59 5.08 10.70
N TRP A 50 -28.01 6.24 10.98
CA TRP A 50 -26.60 6.51 10.71
C TRP A 50 -25.73 5.65 11.62
N TRP A 51 -24.85 4.83 11.05
CA TRP A 51 -23.77 4.23 11.81
C TRP A 51 -22.63 5.23 11.92
N ALA A 52 -22.85 6.30 12.70
CA ALA A 52 -21.76 7.13 13.17
C ALA A 52 -21.18 6.48 14.43
N THR A 53 -19.86 6.50 14.54
CA THR A 53 -19.06 6.08 15.68
C THR A 53 -19.65 6.58 17.01
N PRO A 54 -19.93 5.68 17.95
CA PRO A 54 -18.99 5.51 19.05
C PRO A 54 -18.17 4.24 18.79
N LEU A 55 -16.84 4.36 18.78
CA LEU A 55 -15.96 3.20 18.73
C LEU A 55 -16.25 2.45 20.04
N PRO A 56 -16.71 1.19 20.03
CA PRO A 56 -16.76 0.42 21.26
C PRO A 56 -15.33 0.37 21.79
N GLN A 57 -15.08 1.03 22.93
CA GLN A 57 -13.83 0.87 23.67
C GLN A 57 -13.63 -0.63 23.87
N ARG A 58 -12.56 -1.17 23.31
CA ARG A 58 -12.20 -2.58 23.46
C ARG A 58 -12.13 -2.85 24.95
N ARG A 59 -13.08 -3.64 25.48
CA ARG A 59 -12.99 -4.12 26.87
C ARG A 59 -11.72 -4.97 26.97
N PRO A 60 -10.92 -4.83 28.05
CA PRO A 60 -9.81 -5.74 28.28
C PRO A 60 -10.38 -7.17 28.30
N ARG A 61 -9.81 -8.05 27.48
CA ARG A 61 -10.12 -9.48 27.61
C ARG A 61 -9.41 -10.00 28.88
N PRO A 62 -10.10 -10.82 29.70
CA PRO A 62 -9.47 -11.60 30.75
C PRO A 62 -8.38 -12.52 30.18
#